data_AF-A0A7V9C541-F1
#
_entry.id   AF-A0A7V9C541-F1
#
_cell.length_a   1.000
_cell.length_b   1.000
_cell.length_c   1.000
_cell.angle_alpha   90.00
_cell.angle_beta   90.00
_cell.angle_gamma   90.00
#
_symmetry.space_group_name_H-M   'P 1'
#
loop_
_entity.id
_entity.type
_entity.pdbx_description
1 polymer ?
#
loop_
_entity_poly.entity_id
_entity_poly.type
_entity_poly.pdbx_seq_one_letter_code
_entity_poly.pdbx_strand_id
1 'polypeptide(L)'
;MKRYNFLIQAAFMSLAFLATFHEAGAQNRQVVAKAQSVSGDRFAFAARSPKGANVYGVNRPSAAMLSAIDRGLINLFAVSRKNGYNRRLSYSDYSIFIARADRNTDSQGKYSPDVAVGAAQYAGTGYDQGGYIYAAGMVIAFNPGAFLIADHSKDFQRVSDLVRYEGEHLVLFHNDRRRYSQTADHSQGGGHPILQ
;
A
#
# COMPACT_ATOMS: atom_id res chain seq x y z
N MET A 1 65.79 -5.79 -31.64
CA MET A 1 65.41 -7.22 -31.48
C MET A 1 64.88 -7.41 -30.07
N LYS A 2 63.54 -7.48 -29.89
CA LYS A 2 62.73 -8.67 -29.48
C LYS A 2 63.24 -9.27 -28.15
N ARG A 3 62.44 -9.44 -27.08
CA ARG A 3 61.10 -10.07 -27.02
C ARG A 3 60.27 -9.60 -25.80
N TYR A 4 58.96 -9.55 -26.00
CA TYR A 4 57.90 -9.48 -24.98
C TYR A 4 57.80 -10.78 -24.17
N ASN A 5 57.39 -10.69 -22.89
CA ASN A 5 56.68 -11.75 -22.18
C ASN A 5 55.50 -11.13 -21.40
N PHE A 6 54.29 -11.41 -21.88
CA PHE A 6 53.04 -11.32 -21.13
C PHE A 6 53.05 -12.35 -20.00
N LEU A 7 52.46 -12.03 -18.84
CA LEU A 7 51.60 -12.92 -18.03
C LEU A 7 51.01 -12.19 -16.81
N ILE A 8 49.76 -11.77 -16.96
CA ILE A 8 48.62 -11.92 -16.03
C ILE A 8 48.92 -11.84 -14.51
N GLN A 9 48.53 -10.73 -13.88
CA GLN A 9 47.97 -10.76 -12.51
C GLN A 9 46.74 -9.86 -12.45
N ALA A 10 45.59 -10.44 -12.77
CA ALA A 10 44.29 -9.94 -12.34
C ALA A 10 44.13 -10.27 -10.86
N ALA A 11 44.28 -9.28 -9.98
CA ALA A 11 43.92 -9.41 -8.57
C ALA A 11 42.55 -8.74 -8.36
N PHE A 12 41.58 -9.58 -8.01
CA PHE A 12 40.18 -9.28 -7.73
C PHE A 12 40.00 -8.07 -6.79
N MET A 13 39.42 -6.97 -7.30
CA MET A 13 38.63 -6.06 -6.48
C MET A 13 37.24 -6.70 -6.26
N SER A 14 37.12 -7.59 -5.29
CA SER A 14 35.83 -8.00 -4.73
C SER A 14 35.53 -7.12 -3.51
N LEU A 15 35.16 -5.86 -3.76
CA LEU A 15 34.59 -5.00 -2.72
C LEU A 15 33.13 -5.40 -2.48
N ALA A 16 32.92 -6.09 -1.35
CA ALA A 16 31.71 -6.12 -0.51
C ALA A 16 30.35 -5.82 -1.17
N PHE A 17 29.63 -6.88 -1.58
CA PHE A 17 28.17 -6.88 -1.72
C PHE A 17 27.57 -7.84 -0.68
N LEU A 18 27.58 -7.47 0.60
CA LEU A 18 27.03 -8.29 1.67
C LEU A 18 26.40 -7.42 2.78
N ALA A 19 25.39 -6.59 2.43
CA ALA A 19 24.63 -5.86 3.46
C ALA A 19 23.25 -5.30 3.03
N THR A 20 22.41 -5.99 2.23
CA THR A 20 21.08 -5.43 1.88
C THR A 20 19.86 -6.31 2.17
N PHE A 21 20.02 -7.55 2.65
CA PHE A 21 18.87 -8.44 2.89
C PHE A 21 18.23 -8.31 4.29
N HIS A 22 18.96 -7.78 5.30
CA HIS A 22 18.45 -7.68 6.67
C HIS A 22 17.46 -6.51 6.86
N GLU A 23 17.65 -5.41 6.13
CA GLU A 23 16.89 -4.18 6.31
C GLU A 23 15.45 -4.30 5.76
N ALA A 24 15.29 -4.89 4.56
CA ALA A 24 13.98 -5.14 3.96
C ALA A 24 13.12 -6.11 4.80
N GLY A 25 13.74 -7.12 5.41
CA GLY A 25 13.04 -8.08 6.29
C GLY A 25 12.60 -7.47 7.63
N ALA A 26 13.33 -6.49 8.16
CA ALA A 26 12.97 -5.78 9.38
C ALA A 26 11.90 -4.71 9.13
N GLN A 27 12.02 -3.93 8.05
CA GLN A 27 11.02 -2.95 7.63
C GLN A 27 9.66 -3.62 7.37
N ASN A 28 9.64 -4.77 6.68
CA ASN A 28 8.41 -5.53 6.45
C ASN A 28 7.76 -6.01 7.76
N ARG A 29 8.54 -6.43 8.77
CA ARG A 29 8.00 -6.84 10.07
C ARG A 29 7.34 -5.69 10.81
N GLN A 30 7.95 -4.50 10.81
CA GLN A 30 7.39 -3.32 11.45
C GLN A 30 6.08 -2.88 10.79
N VAL A 31 6.01 -2.92 9.46
CA VAL A 31 4.81 -2.55 8.70
C VAL A 31 3.68 -3.53 8.97
N VAL A 32 3.96 -4.85 9.01
CA VAL A 32 2.97 -5.87 9.38
C VAL A 32 2.46 -5.62 10.80
N ALA A 33 3.36 -5.43 11.78
CA ALA A 33 2.96 -5.16 13.17
C ALA A 33 2.10 -3.89 13.29
N LYS A 34 2.41 -2.85 12.51
CA LYS A 34 1.59 -1.64 12.47
C LYS A 34 0.19 -1.93 11.89
N ALA A 35 0.10 -2.67 10.78
CA ALA A 35 -1.19 -3.06 10.22
C ALA A 35 -2.03 -3.85 11.23
N GLN A 36 -1.42 -4.81 11.94
CA GLN A 36 -2.08 -5.58 13.01
C GLN A 36 -2.53 -4.70 14.17
N SER A 37 -1.71 -3.74 14.59
CA SER A 37 -2.07 -2.80 15.65
C SER A 37 -3.23 -1.87 15.24
N VAL A 38 -3.39 -1.58 13.96
CA VAL A 38 -4.43 -0.66 13.45
C VAL A 38 -5.76 -1.37 13.30
N SER A 39 -5.79 -2.59 12.72
CA SER A 39 -7.04 -3.31 12.48
C SER A 39 -7.40 -4.35 13.55
N GLY A 40 -6.48 -4.67 14.46
CA GLY A 40 -6.65 -5.78 15.41
C GLY A 40 -6.52 -7.17 14.77
N ASP A 41 -6.18 -7.25 13.48
CA ASP A 41 -6.08 -8.52 12.76
C ASP A 41 -4.74 -9.24 12.95
N ARG A 42 -4.74 -10.53 12.57
CA ARG A 42 -3.53 -11.29 12.25
C ARG A 42 -3.49 -11.63 10.77
N PHE A 43 -2.53 -11.05 10.05
CA PHE A 43 -2.29 -11.36 8.64
C PHE A 43 -1.51 -12.66 8.50
N ALA A 44 -2.23 -13.78 8.44
CA ALA A 44 -1.65 -15.12 8.40
C ALA A 44 -1.15 -15.53 7.00
N PHE A 45 -1.57 -14.83 5.95
CA PHE A 45 -1.22 -15.14 4.57
C PHE A 45 -0.38 -14.03 3.95
N ALA A 46 0.67 -14.42 3.24
CA ALA A 46 1.46 -13.54 2.39
C ALA A 46 1.42 -14.07 0.95
N ALA A 47 1.26 -13.17 0.00
CA ALA A 47 1.22 -13.45 -1.43
C ALA A 47 1.89 -12.32 -2.21
N ARG A 48 2.08 -12.56 -3.50
CA ARG A 48 2.47 -11.53 -4.47
C ARG A 48 1.35 -11.41 -5.49
N SER A 49 0.97 -10.18 -5.85
CA SER A 49 0.10 -9.99 -7.00
C SER A 49 0.83 -10.40 -8.29
N PRO A 50 0.12 -10.73 -9.38
CA PRO A 50 0.73 -11.05 -10.67
C PRO A 50 1.76 -10.02 -11.17
N LYS A 51 1.56 -8.73 -10.90
CA LYS A 51 2.51 -7.66 -11.26
C LYS A 51 3.57 -7.38 -10.19
N GLY A 52 3.49 -8.00 -9.02
CA GLY A 52 4.54 -7.98 -8.00
C GLY A 52 4.35 -6.94 -6.89
N ALA A 53 3.11 -6.68 -6.46
CA ALA A 53 2.86 -6.03 -5.16
C ALA A 53 2.94 -7.07 -4.03
N ASN A 54 3.38 -6.65 -2.84
CA ASN A 54 3.28 -7.50 -1.64
C ASN A 54 1.85 -7.45 -1.13
N VAL A 55 1.24 -8.61 -0.87
CA VAL A 55 -0.13 -8.70 -0.38
C VAL A 55 -0.16 -9.55 0.87
N TYR A 56 -0.76 -9.02 1.93
CA TYR A 56 -0.92 -9.69 3.22
C TYR A 56 -2.40 -9.79 3.54
N GLY A 57 -2.89 -10.96 3.91
CA GLY A 57 -4.32 -11.18 4.14
C GLY A 57 -4.59 -11.92 5.44
N VAL A 58 -5.73 -11.58 6.06
CA VAL A 58 -6.33 -12.41 7.13
C VAL A 58 -6.74 -13.77 6.57
N ASN A 59 -7.31 -13.76 5.36
CA ASN A 59 -7.61 -14.94 4.55
C ASN A 59 -6.65 -15.03 3.36
N ARG A 60 -6.54 -16.21 2.75
CA ARG A 60 -5.78 -16.39 1.51
C ARG A 60 -6.41 -15.55 0.39
N PRO A 61 -5.69 -14.56 -0.18
CA PRO A 61 -6.26 -13.75 -1.26
C PRO A 61 -6.56 -14.61 -2.49
N SER A 62 -7.74 -14.42 -3.08
CA SER A 62 -8.11 -15.11 -4.33
C SER A 62 -7.34 -14.53 -5.53
N ALA A 63 -7.29 -15.26 -6.65
CA ALA A 63 -6.71 -14.74 -7.89
C ALA A 63 -7.43 -13.48 -8.39
N ALA A 64 -8.74 -13.39 -8.20
CA ALA A 64 -9.54 -12.22 -8.54
C ALA A 64 -9.17 -11.00 -7.68
N MET A 65 -8.96 -11.20 -6.37
CA MET A 65 -8.49 -10.16 -5.45
C MET A 65 -7.11 -9.64 -5.85
N LEU A 66 -6.15 -10.53 -6.10
CA LEU A 66 -4.80 -10.16 -6.53
C LEU A 66 -4.81 -9.42 -7.88
N SER A 67 -5.69 -9.82 -8.81
CA SER A 67 -5.84 -9.14 -10.10
C SER A 67 -6.49 -7.76 -9.95
N ALA A 68 -7.45 -7.61 -9.03
CA ALA A 68 -8.06 -6.32 -8.73
C ALA A 68 -7.06 -5.33 -8.13
N ILE A 69 -6.19 -5.81 -7.24
CA ILE A 69 -5.05 -5.03 -6.73
C ILE A 69 -4.19 -4.52 -7.88
N ASP A 70 -3.80 -5.39 -8.82
CA ASP A 70 -2.99 -4.95 -9.95
C ASP A 70 -3.71 -3.92 -10.84
N ARG A 71 -5.02 -4.07 -11.07
CA ARG A 71 -5.82 -3.06 -11.80
C ARG A 71 -5.83 -1.71 -11.09
N GLY A 72 -5.99 -1.70 -9.77
CA GLY A 72 -5.92 -0.48 -8.97
C GLY A 72 -4.58 0.23 -9.11
N LEU A 73 -3.47 -0.53 -9.00
CA LEU A 73 -2.11 0.01 -9.17
C LEU A 73 -1.84 0.47 -10.62
N ILE A 74 -2.35 -0.23 -11.63
CA ILE A 74 -2.27 0.21 -13.03
C ILE A 74 -2.93 1.58 -13.19
N ASN A 75 -4.15 1.74 -12.66
CA ASN A 75 -4.89 3.00 -12.74
C ASN A 75 -4.18 4.12 -11.97
N LEU A 76 -3.69 3.83 -10.77
CA LEU A 76 -2.86 4.75 -9.99
C LEU A 76 -1.65 5.22 -10.79
N PHE A 77 -0.88 4.30 -11.37
CA PHE A 77 0.33 4.66 -12.10
C PHE A 77 0.02 5.46 -13.37
N ALA A 78 -1.08 5.16 -14.05
CA ALA A 78 -1.54 5.93 -15.20
C ALA A 78 -1.89 7.38 -14.81
N VAL A 79 -2.74 7.57 -13.79
CA VAL A 79 -3.14 8.93 -13.35
C VAL A 79 -1.97 9.71 -12.74
N SER A 80 -1.04 9.02 -12.06
CA SER A 80 0.17 9.63 -11.51
C SER A 80 1.06 10.20 -12.61
N ARG A 81 1.32 9.41 -13.66
CA ARG A 81 2.11 9.86 -14.82
C ARG A 81 1.44 11.02 -15.55
N LYS A 82 0.11 10.97 -15.72
CA LYS A 82 -0.68 12.07 -16.30
C LYS A 82 -0.49 13.38 -15.53
N ASN A 83 -0.32 13.30 -14.21
CA ASN A 83 -0.08 14.45 -13.33
C ASN A 83 1.42 14.79 -13.16
N GLY A 84 2.33 14.15 -13.90
CA GLY A 84 3.77 14.39 -13.80
C GLY A 84 4.45 13.78 -12.57
N TYR A 85 3.74 12.95 -11.80
CA TYR A 85 4.27 12.27 -10.62
C TYR A 85 4.87 10.92 -11.02
N ASN A 86 6.19 10.77 -10.87
CA ASN A 86 6.95 9.63 -11.40
C ASN A 86 7.63 8.76 -10.34
N ARG A 87 7.60 9.16 -9.07
CA ARG A 87 8.14 8.36 -7.96
C ARG A 87 7.08 7.40 -7.42
N ARG A 88 7.52 6.24 -6.92
CA ARG A 88 6.68 5.15 -6.37
C ARG A 88 5.69 4.56 -7.37
N LEU A 89 6.15 4.35 -8.60
CA LEU A 89 5.37 3.74 -9.68
C LEU A 89 5.83 2.32 -10.03
N SER A 90 6.40 1.60 -9.05
CA SER A 90 6.67 0.17 -9.17
C SER A 90 5.73 -0.62 -8.27
N TYR A 91 5.20 -1.75 -8.75
CA TYR A 91 4.36 -2.64 -7.94
C TYR A 91 5.07 -3.10 -6.67
N SER A 92 6.38 -3.34 -6.75
CA SER A 92 7.19 -3.78 -5.60
C SER A 92 7.36 -2.73 -4.51
N ASP A 93 7.01 -1.47 -4.78
CA ASP A 93 7.01 -0.41 -3.76
C ASP A 93 5.85 -0.58 -2.75
N TYR A 94 4.84 -1.40 -3.08
CA TYR A 94 3.59 -1.48 -2.35
C TYR A 94 3.46 -2.74 -1.49
N SER A 95 2.98 -2.54 -0.26
CA SER A 95 2.55 -3.58 0.68
C SER A 95 1.09 -3.36 1.07
N ILE A 96 0.22 -4.27 0.63
CA ILE A 96 -1.22 -4.11 0.69
C ILE A 96 -1.78 -5.13 1.68
N PHE A 97 -2.45 -4.63 2.71
CA PHE A 97 -3.06 -5.44 3.77
C PHE A 97 -4.55 -5.58 3.53
N ILE A 98 -5.05 -6.82 3.49
CA ILE A 98 -6.46 -7.16 3.33
C ILE A 98 -7.00 -7.60 4.68
N ALA A 99 -7.65 -6.66 5.36
CA ALA A 99 -8.15 -6.79 6.71
C ALA A 99 -9.57 -7.38 6.74
N ARG A 100 -9.98 -7.90 7.90
CA ARG A 100 -11.35 -8.37 8.08
C ARG A 100 -12.32 -7.20 8.03
N ALA A 101 -13.41 -7.36 7.30
CA ALA A 101 -14.50 -6.39 7.33
C ALA A 101 -15.30 -6.52 8.64
N ASP A 102 -15.41 -5.45 9.40
CA ASP A 102 -16.24 -5.35 10.62
C ASP A 102 -17.69 -4.99 10.28
N ARG A 103 -17.87 -4.37 9.11
CA ARG A 103 -19.17 -4.03 8.55
C ARG A 103 -19.21 -4.56 7.12
N ASN A 104 -20.36 -5.06 6.66
CA ASN A 104 -20.54 -5.53 5.28
C ASN A 104 -21.39 -4.59 4.43
N THR A 105 -22.17 -3.71 5.06
CA THR A 105 -23.07 -2.78 4.37
C THR A 105 -22.97 -1.39 4.97
N ASP A 106 -23.04 -0.36 4.13
CA ASP A 106 -23.11 1.03 4.59
C ASP A 106 -24.45 1.36 5.27
N SER A 107 -24.62 2.61 5.69
CA SER A 107 -25.85 3.10 6.33
C SER A 107 -27.08 3.08 5.41
N GLN A 108 -26.90 2.90 4.10
CA GLN A 108 -27.98 2.75 3.11
C GLN A 108 -28.27 1.27 2.79
N GLY A 109 -27.60 0.33 3.46
CA GLY A 109 -27.76 -1.11 3.25
C GLY A 109 -27.04 -1.65 2.01
N LYS A 110 -26.19 -0.85 1.34
CA LYS A 110 -25.43 -1.29 0.18
C LYS A 110 -24.16 -2.01 0.62
N TYR A 111 -23.76 -3.07 -0.10
CA TYR A 111 -22.49 -3.77 0.15
C TYR A 111 -21.31 -2.79 0.09
N SER A 112 -20.68 -2.57 1.23
CA SER A 112 -19.54 -1.68 1.42
C SER A 112 -18.78 -2.16 2.65
N PRO A 113 -17.95 -3.20 2.50
CA PRO A 113 -17.22 -3.71 3.63
C PRO A 113 -16.16 -2.71 4.09
N ASP A 114 -16.08 -2.51 5.41
CA ASP A 114 -15.18 -1.55 6.04
C ASP A 114 -14.54 -2.15 7.30
N VAL A 115 -13.42 -1.57 7.72
CA VAL A 115 -12.64 -1.97 8.91
C VAL A 115 -12.83 -0.91 9.99
N ALA A 116 -13.06 -1.33 11.23
CA ALA A 116 -13.06 -0.42 12.36
C ALA A 116 -11.61 -0.03 12.71
N VAL A 117 -11.29 1.25 12.65
CA VAL A 117 -9.97 1.78 13.03
C VAL A 117 -10.16 2.90 14.06
N GLY A 118 -9.22 3.05 15.00
CA GLY A 118 -9.30 4.10 16.02
C GLY A 118 -9.50 5.49 15.41
N ALA A 119 -10.37 6.30 16.01
CA ALA A 119 -10.86 7.53 15.37
C ALA A 119 -9.74 8.55 15.09
N ALA A 120 -8.68 8.58 15.92
CA ALA A 120 -7.51 9.44 15.72
C ALA A 120 -7.91 10.89 15.39
N GLN A 121 -7.53 11.40 14.21
CA GLN A 121 -7.87 12.77 13.77
C GLN A 121 -9.38 13.02 13.61
N TYR A 122 -10.20 11.97 13.55
CA TYR A 122 -11.65 12.05 13.48
C TYR A 122 -12.32 12.06 14.86
N ALA A 123 -11.57 11.98 15.97
CA ALA A 123 -12.13 11.98 17.32
C ALA A 123 -13.00 13.22 17.58
N GLY A 124 -14.23 13.02 18.05
CA GLY A 124 -15.23 14.07 18.29
C GLY A 124 -15.90 14.64 17.03
N THR A 125 -15.57 14.15 15.84
CA THR A 125 -16.28 14.52 14.59
C THR A 125 -17.52 13.66 14.37
N GLY A 126 -18.35 14.00 13.38
CA GLY A 126 -19.51 13.16 13.00
C GLY A 126 -19.15 11.77 12.46
N TYR A 127 -17.87 11.52 12.15
CA TYR A 127 -17.38 10.20 11.77
C TYR A 127 -17.09 9.31 12.99
N ASP A 128 -16.83 9.91 14.15
CA ASP A 128 -16.49 9.20 15.37
C ASP A 128 -17.67 8.35 15.88
N GLN A 129 -17.49 7.03 15.89
CA GLN A 129 -18.46 6.04 16.36
C GLN A 129 -18.22 5.66 17.84
N GLY A 130 -17.63 6.56 18.63
CA GLY A 130 -17.31 6.32 20.04
C GLY A 130 -15.90 5.78 20.26
N GLY A 131 -14.92 6.38 19.58
CA GLY A 131 -13.49 6.03 19.65
C GLY A 131 -12.95 5.39 18.38
N TYR A 132 -13.77 5.14 17.37
CA TYR A 132 -13.38 4.51 16.11
C TYR A 132 -14.15 5.07 14.91
N ILE A 133 -13.64 4.82 13.70
CA ILE A 133 -14.33 5.06 12.42
C ILE A 133 -14.42 3.75 11.63
N TYR A 134 -15.39 3.65 10.73
CA TYR A 134 -15.38 2.62 9.68
C TYR A 134 -14.65 3.15 8.45
N ALA A 135 -13.50 2.57 8.13
CA ALA A 135 -12.68 2.94 6.99
C ALA A 135 -12.64 1.82 5.95
N ALA A 136 -12.88 2.17 4.69
CA ALA A 136 -12.74 1.22 3.58
C ALA A 136 -11.26 0.91 3.28
N GLY A 137 -10.37 1.88 3.55
CA GLY A 137 -8.93 1.76 3.44
C GLY A 137 -8.21 2.80 4.32
N MET A 138 -6.91 2.57 4.54
CA MET A 138 -6.06 3.47 5.33
C MET A 138 -4.57 3.30 4.98
N VAL A 139 -3.86 4.39 4.73
CA VAL A 139 -2.39 4.38 4.67
C VAL A 139 -1.77 4.03 6.03
N ILE A 140 -0.86 3.05 6.02
CA ILE A 140 -0.21 2.48 7.21
C ILE A 140 1.25 2.95 7.34
N ALA A 141 1.98 3.03 6.23
CA ALA A 141 3.36 3.48 6.19
C ALA A 141 3.71 4.07 4.82
N PHE A 142 4.70 4.95 4.78
CA PHE A 142 5.12 5.60 3.53
C PHE A 142 6.36 4.97 2.88
N ASN A 143 7.14 4.18 3.65
CA ASN A 143 8.33 3.46 3.18
C ASN A 143 8.43 2.09 3.89
N PRO A 144 8.17 0.95 3.21
CA PRO A 144 7.54 0.86 1.87
C PRO A 144 6.16 1.53 1.84
N GLY A 145 5.63 1.80 0.65
CA GLY A 145 4.28 2.33 0.51
C GLY A 145 3.29 1.27 0.97
N ALA A 146 2.68 1.47 2.14
CA ALA A 146 1.84 0.46 2.75
C ALA A 146 0.49 1.02 3.13
N PHE A 147 -0.56 0.28 2.81
CA PHE A 147 -1.92 0.62 3.16
C PHE A 147 -2.75 -0.64 3.39
N LEU A 148 -3.85 -0.44 4.09
CA LEU A 148 -4.82 -1.45 4.46
C LEU A 148 -6.12 -1.19 3.71
N ILE A 149 -6.81 -2.25 3.30
CA ILE A 149 -8.16 -2.24 2.74
C ILE A 149 -8.99 -3.33 3.39
N ALA A 150 -10.32 -3.14 3.44
CA ALA A 150 -11.23 -4.20 3.86
C ALA A 150 -11.24 -5.37 2.84
N ASP A 151 -11.55 -6.59 3.30
CA ASP A 151 -11.78 -7.73 2.41
C ASP A 151 -13.10 -7.58 1.62
N HIS A 152 -13.03 -7.82 0.31
CA HIS A 152 -14.18 -7.83 -0.59
C HIS A 152 -14.25 -9.17 -1.34
N SER A 153 -15.35 -9.89 -1.16
CA SER A 153 -15.61 -11.15 -1.87
C SER A 153 -16.55 -10.98 -3.07
N LYS A 154 -17.24 -9.84 -3.17
CA LYS A 154 -18.29 -9.61 -4.18
C LYS A 154 -18.02 -8.44 -5.13
N ASP A 155 -17.24 -7.45 -4.69
CA ASP A 155 -17.00 -6.22 -5.46
C ASP A 155 -15.50 -5.97 -5.64
N PHE A 156 -14.93 -6.56 -6.69
CA PHE A 156 -13.53 -6.39 -7.06
C PHE A 156 -13.26 -5.06 -7.80
N GLN A 157 -14.30 -4.35 -8.24
CA GLN A 157 -14.11 -2.99 -8.75
C GLN A 157 -13.79 -2.07 -7.58
N ARG A 158 -14.56 -2.17 -6.49
CA ARG A 158 -14.30 -1.43 -5.26
C ARG A 158 -12.89 -1.67 -4.70
N VAL A 159 -12.39 -2.91 -4.74
CA VAL A 159 -10.97 -3.21 -4.40
C VAL A 159 -10.00 -2.40 -5.26
N SER A 160 -10.22 -2.37 -6.57
CA SER A 160 -9.35 -1.65 -7.51
C SER A 160 -9.37 -0.15 -7.22
N ASP A 161 -10.54 0.40 -6.88
CA ASP A 161 -10.71 1.80 -6.51
C ASP A 161 -9.99 2.12 -5.19
N LEU A 162 -10.17 1.31 -4.14
CA LEU A 162 -9.50 1.50 -2.85
C LEU A 162 -7.97 1.44 -2.98
N VAL A 163 -7.45 0.47 -3.74
CA VAL A 163 -6.02 0.36 -4.02
C VAL A 163 -5.49 1.59 -4.74
N ARG A 164 -6.24 2.12 -5.70
CA ARG A 164 -5.89 3.38 -6.34
C ARG A 164 -5.89 4.51 -5.31
N TYR A 165 -6.98 4.70 -4.60
CA TYR A 165 -7.23 5.83 -3.70
C TYR A 165 -6.18 5.91 -2.58
N GLU A 166 -5.93 4.81 -1.87
CA GLU A 166 -4.89 4.78 -0.84
C GLU A 166 -3.48 4.97 -1.45
N GLY A 167 -3.27 4.46 -2.65
CA GLY A 167 -2.03 4.67 -3.39
C GLY A 167 -1.81 6.13 -3.84
N GLU A 168 -2.87 6.89 -4.12
CA GLU A 168 -2.77 8.31 -4.48
C GLU A 168 -2.12 9.12 -3.36
N HIS A 169 -2.46 8.82 -2.10
CA HIS A 169 -1.83 9.44 -0.92
C HIS A 169 -0.33 9.16 -0.86
N LEU A 170 0.07 7.91 -1.12
CA LEU A 170 1.49 7.52 -1.16
C LEU A 170 2.24 8.22 -2.29
N VAL A 171 1.67 8.25 -3.49
CA VAL A 171 2.28 8.96 -4.62
C VAL A 171 2.43 10.44 -4.30
N LEU A 172 1.39 11.10 -3.78
CA LEU A 172 1.47 12.51 -3.39
C LEU A 172 2.52 12.74 -2.30
N PHE A 173 2.56 11.90 -1.27
CA PHE A 173 3.57 12.00 -0.21
C PHE A 173 5.00 12.01 -0.78
N HIS A 174 5.27 11.25 -1.85
CA HIS A 174 6.61 11.17 -2.46
C HIS A 174 6.87 12.19 -3.56
N ASN A 175 5.84 12.78 -4.17
CA ASN A 175 5.99 13.67 -5.33
C ASN A 175 5.57 15.13 -5.06
N ASP A 176 4.55 15.35 -4.21
CA ASP A 176 3.96 16.66 -3.91
C ASP A 176 3.43 16.73 -2.46
N ARG A 177 4.32 17.11 -1.55
CA ARG A 177 4.03 17.22 -0.11
C ARG A 177 2.95 18.22 0.23
N ARG A 178 2.87 19.30 -0.54
CA ARG A 178 1.88 20.35 -0.34
C ARG A 178 0.50 19.80 -0.66
N ARG A 179 0.34 19.20 -1.85
CA ARG A 179 -0.94 18.60 -2.25
C ARG A 179 -1.33 17.44 -1.34
N TYR A 180 -0.38 16.58 -0.94
CA TYR A 180 -0.63 15.56 0.09
C TYR A 180 -1.26 16.16 1.35
N SER A 181 -0.66 17.21 1.92
CA SER A 181 -1.14 17.82 3.16
C SER A 181 -2.52 18.47 2.99
N GLN A 182 -2.84 18.97 1.81
CA GLN A 182 -4.15 19.57 1.49
C GLN A 182 -5.26 18.53 1.34
N THR A 183 -4.92 17.28 1.02
CA THR A 183 -5.88 16.21 0.71
C THR A 183 -5.86 15.06 1.70
N ALA A 184 -4.96 15.07 2.70
CA ALA A 184 -4.79 13.97 3.65
C ALA A 184 -5.93 13.83 4.66
N ASP A 185 -6.63 14.94 4.96
CA ASP A 185 -7.79 14.92 5.84
C ASP A 185 -9.09 14.96 5.03
N HIS A 186 -9.92 13.93 5.24
CA HIS A 186 -11.23 13.80 4.61
C HIS A 186 -12.37 14.19 5.56
N SER A 187 -12.07 14.58 6.82
CA SER A 187 -13.06 14.88 7.86
C SER A 187 -13.99 16.05 7.53
N GLN A 188 -13.61 16.91 6.59
CA GLN A 188 -14.37 18.09 6.17
C GLN A 188 -15.05 17.93 4.80
N GLY A 189 -15.20 16.70 4.31
CA GLY A 189 -15.94 16.40 3.07
C GLY A 189 -15.10 16.35 1.79
N GLY A 190 -13.77 16.39 1.89
CA GLY A 190 -12.88 15.99 0.79
C GLY A 190 -12.95 14.48 0.58
N GLY A 191 -12.94 14.01 -0.67
CA GLY A 191 -13.04 12.58 -0.98
C GLY A 191 -12.08 12.15 -2.09
N HIS A 192 -12.02 10.85 -2.31
CA HIS A 192 -11.33 10.28 -3.46
C HIS A 192 -12.22 10.30 -4.72
N PRO A 193 -11.60 10.27 -5.92
CA PRO A 193 -10.15 10.33 -6.16
C PRO A 193 -9.57 11.73 -5.92
N ILE A 194 -8.33 11.79 -5.43
CA ILE A 194 -7.59 13.04 -5.20
C ILE A 194 -6.69 13.41 -6.39
N LEU A 195 -6.41 12.44 -7.27
CA LEU A 195 -5.78 12.64 -8.57
C LEU A 195 -6.81 12.45 -9.71
N GLN A 196 -6.82 13.39 -10.67
CA GLN A 196 -7.70 13.38 -11.85
C GLN A 196 -6.93 13.15 -13.16
#